data_AF-A0A355RK21-F1
#
_entry.id   AF-A0A355RK21-F1
#
_cell.length_a   1.000
_cell.length_b   1.000
_cell.length_c   1.000
_cell.angle_alpha   90.00
_cell.angle_beta   90.00
_cell.angle_gamma   90.00
#
_symmetry.space_group_name_H-M   'P 1'
#
loop_
_entity.id
_entity.type
_entity.pdbx_description
1 polymer ?
#
loop_
_entity_poly.entity_id
_entity_poly.type
_entity_poly.pdbx_seq_one_letter_code
_entity_poly.pdbx_strand_id
1 'polypeptide(L)' 'MQELLRSTDITLIAYAQAILKDAEIAFFELDTNTSVLEGSLGILPRRLMVREDDHASALRLMIAHKIELR' A
#
# COMPACT_ATOMS: atom_id res chain seq x y z
N MET A 1 -11.86 7.43 0.34
CA MET A 1 -10.59 6.71 0.12
C MET A 1 -9.68 7.07 1.27
N GLN A 2 -9.10 6.08 1.95
CA GLN A 2 -8.32 6.26 3.17
C GLN A 2 -6.95 5.58 3.05
N GLU A 3 -5.93 6.23 3.63
CA GLU A 3 -4.56 5.70 3.65
C GLU A 3 -4.48 4.47 4.55
N LEU A 4 -3.95 3.39 4.00
CA LEU A 4 -3.70 2.14 4.72
C LEU A 4 -2.22 2.02 5.14
N LEU A 5 -1.31 2.33 4.22
CA LEU A 5 0.13 2.13 4.40
C LEU A 5 0.89 3.18 3.61
N ARG A 6 1.97 3.71 4.19
CA ARG A 6 2.94 4.56 3.51
C ARG A 6 4.33 3.96 3.65
N SER A 7 5.03 3.74 2.55
CA SER A 7 6.39 3.19 2.60
C SER A 7 7.20 3.51 1.34
N THR A 8 8.51 3.64 1.52
CA THR A 8 9.50 3.64 0.42
C THR A 8 9.95 2.23 0.05
N ASP A 9 9.66 1.23 0.88
CA ASP A 9 9.98 -0.18 0.62
C ASP A 9 8.99 -0.76 -0.40
N ILE A 10 9.47 -0.98 -1.62
CA ILE A 10 8.69 -1.54 -2.72
C ILE A 10 8.23 -2.99 -2.47
N THR A 11 8.98 -3.77 -1.69
CA THR A 11 8.63 -5.16 -1.36
C THR A 11 7.50 -5.17 -0.34
N LEU A 12 7.53 -4.29 0.65
CA LEU A 12 6.44 -4.11 1.61
C LEU A 12 5.14 -3.73 0.91
N ILE A 13 5.20 -2.76 -0.01
CA ILE A 13 4.04 -2.32 -0.80
C ILE A 13 3.48 -3.47 -1.65
N ALA A 14 4.34 -4.20 -2.36
CA ALA A 14 3.91 -5.35 -3.17
C ALA A 14 3.27 -6.47 -2.31
N TYR A 15 3.80 -6.72 -1.12
CA TYR A 15 3.24 -7.71 -0.19
C TYR A 15 1.87 -7.28 0.35
N ALA A 16 1.71 -6.01 0.75
CA ALA A 16 0.43 -5.47 1.19
C ALA A 16 -0.63 -5.55 0.06
N GLN A 17 -0.24 -5.25 -1.18
CA GLN A 17 -1.13 -5.40 -2.33
C GLN A 17 -1.56 -6.86 -2.55
N ALA A 18 -0.65 -7.83 -2.39
CA ALA A 18 -0.98 -9.25 -2.55
C ALA A 18 -2.03 -9.71 -1.53
N ILE A 19 -1.90 -9.29 -0.26
CA ILE A 19 -2.89 -9.59 0.80
C ILE A 19 -4.26 -8.98 0.47
N LEU A 20 -4.29 -7.72 0.02
CA LEU A 20 -5.55 -7.06 -0.34
C LEU A 20 -6.21 -7.72 -1.56
N LYS A 21 -5.43 -8.15 -2.56
CA LYS A 21 -5.95 -8.91 -3.72
C LYS A 21 -6.58 -10.22 -3.29
N ASP A 22 -5.90 -10.98 -2.43
CA ASP A 22 -6.39 -12.27 -1.92
C ASP A 22 -7.70 -12.10 -1.14
N ALA A 23 -7.83 -11.00 -0.39
CA ALA A 23 -9.05 -10.64 0.34
C ALA A 23 -10.12 -9.93 -0.50
N GLU A 24 -9.93 -9.81 -1.82
CA GLU A 24 -10.83 -9.08 -2.75
C GLU A 24 -11.10 -7.61 -2.36
N ILE A 25 -10.15 -6.97 -1.67
CA ILE A 25 -10.23 -5.57 -1.27
C ILE A 25 -9.61 -4.69 -2.37
N ALA A 26 -10.41 -3.77 -2.91
CA ALA A 26 -9.92 -2.81 -3.89
C ALA A 26 -8.96 -1.80 -3.25
N PHE A 27 -7.83 -1.55 -3.90
CA PHE A 27 -6.81 -0.61 -3.45
C PHE A 27 -6.29 0.26 -4.59
N PHE A 28 -5.63 1.36 -4.23
CA PHE A 28 -5.04 2.32 -5.15
C PHE A 28 -3.70 2.82 -4.62
N GLU A 29 -2.69 2.94 -5.51
CA GLU A 29 -1.37 3.47 -5.17
C GLU A 29 -1.28 4.96 -5.57
N LEU A 30 -0.99 5.83 -4.60
CA LEU A 30 -0.66 7.24 -4.82
C LEU A 30 0.86 7.42 -4.84
N ASP A 31 1.30 8.53 -5.45
CA ASP A 31 2.70 8.96 -5.53
C ASP A 31 3.58 8.16 -6.53
N THR A 32 2.95 7.48 -7.49
CA THR A 32 3.60 6.78 -8.63
C THR A 32 3.98 7.68 -9.81
N ASN A 33 3.60 8.96 -9.80
CA ASN A 33 3.73 9.86 -10.96
C ASN A 33 5.09 10.55 -11.14
N THR A 34 6.13 10.18 -10.38
CA THR A 34 7.49 10.64 -10.69
C THR A 34 8.03 9.80 -11.85
N SER A 35 8.02 10.43 -13.03
CA SER A 35 8.58 10.00 -14.31
C SER A 35 9.45 8.74 -14.26
N VAL A 36 9.03 7.71 -15.00
CA VAL A 36 9.82 6.51 -15.37
C VAL A 36 11.21 6.86 -15.94
N LEU A 37 11.45 8.14 -16.28
CA LEU A 37 12.70 8.67 -16.80
C LEU A 37 13.81 8.92 -15.74
N GLU A 38 13.50 8.98 -14.45
CA GLU A 38 14.49 9.02 -13.37
C GLU A 38 14.55 7.67 -12.66
N GLY A 39 15.47 6.81 -13.11
CA GLY A 39 15.63 5.44 -12.61
C GLY A 39 15.66 5.30 -11.08
N SER A 40 14.76 4.46 -10.58
CA SER A 40 15.04 3.44 -9.55
C SER A 40 15.67 3.85 -8.22
N LEU A 41 15.51 5.08 -7.75
CA LEU A 41 16.00 5.43 -6.42
C LEU A 41 14.98 5.16 -5.30
N GLY A 42 13.70 4.96 -5.61
CA GLY A 42 12.69 4.56 -4.60
C GLY A 42 12.54 5.53 -3.41
N ILE A 43 13.06 6.76 -3.54
CA ILE A 43 13.20 7.71 -2.43
C ILE A 43 11.83 8.26 -2.00
N LEU A 44 10.85 8.30 -2.91
CA LEU A 44 9.54 8.86 -2.62
C LEU A 44 8.64 7.78 -1.98
N PRO A 45 8.06 8.06 -0.81
CA PRO A 45 7.15 7.14 -0.15
C PRO A 45 5.88 6.98 -0.99
N ARG A 46 5.53 5.72 -1.27
CA ARG A 46 4.29 5.34 -1.93
C ARG A 46 3.20 5.17 -0.89
N ARG A 47 1.98 5.57 -1.21
CA ARG A 47 0.83 5.43 -0.33
C ARG A 47 -0.14 4.43 -0.92
N LEU A 48 -0.46 3.41 -0.16
CA LEU A 48 -1.50 2.45 -0.47
C LEU A 48 -2.81 2.91 0.17
N MET A 49 -3.81 3.13 -0.67
CA MET A 49 -5.13 3.61 -0.28
C MET A 49 -6.16 2.51 -0.48
N VAL A 50 -7.17 2.48 0.38
CA VAL A 50 -8.36 1.60 0.25
C VAL A 50 -9.64 2.43 0.34
N ARG A 51 -10.78 1.82 0.04
CA ARG A 51 -12.08 2.44 0.32
C ARG A 51 -12.25 2.62 1.83
N GLU A 52 -13.00 3.64 2.22
CA GLU A 52 -13.22 3.95 3.64
C GLU A 52 -13.95 2.79 4.34
N ASP A 53 -14.93 2.20 3.67
CA ASP A 53 -15.70 1.04 4.14
C ASP A 53 -14.82 -0.21 4.35
N ASP A 54 -13.75 -0.36 3.56
CA ASP A 54 -12.83 -1.49 3.62
C ASP A 54 -11.65 -1.25 4.57
N HIS A 55 -11.45 -0.02 5.05
CA HIS A 55 -10.25 0.39 5.78
C HIS A 55 -10.04 -0.43 7.06
N ALA A 56 -11.08 -0.62 7.85
CA ALA A 56 -11.00 -1.40 9.08
C ALA A 56 -10.69 -2.89 8.84
N SER A 57 -11.17 -3.46 7.74
CA SER A 57 -10.89 -4.84 7.35
C SER A 57 -9.46 -4.98 6.83
N ALA A 58 -9.03 -4.06 5.97
CA ALA A 58 -7.67 -3.98 5.48
C ALA A 58 -6.65 -3.82 6.62
N LEU A 59 -6.92 -2.96 7.61
CA LEU A 59 -6.06 -2.76 8.77
C LEU A 59 -5.87 -4.04 9.58
N ARG A 60 -6.96 -4.80 9.80
CA ARG A 60 -6.91 -6.09 10.50
C ARG A 60 -6.04 -7.11 9.75
N LEU A 61 -6.13 -7.15 8.42
CA LEU A 61 -5.26 -8.00 7.60
C LEU A 61 -3.79 -7.60 7.72
N MET A 62 -3.47 -6.31 7.68
CA MET A 62 -2.10 -5.84 7.84
C MET A 62 -1.51 -6.29 9.18
N ILE A 63 -2.27 -6.14 10.28
CA ILE A 63 -1.87 -6.58 11.61
C ILE A 63 -1.70 -8.11 11.68
N ALA A 64 -2.64 -8.88 11.12
CA ALA A 64 -2.58 -10.34 11.09
C ALA A 64 -1.33 -10.86 10.37
N HIS A 65 -0.89 -10.15 9.32
CA HIS A 65 0.32 -10.44 8.56
C HIS A 65 1.59 -9.75 9.10
N LYS A 66 1.51 -9.12 10.27
CA LYS A 66 2.63 -8.43 10.96
C LYS A 66 3.28 -7.32 10.13
N ILE A 67 2.49 -6.60 9.33
CA ILE A 67 2.95 -5.43 8.59
C ILE A 67 2.99 -4.23 9.54
N GLU A 68 4.13 -3.54 9.60
CA GLU A 68 4.26 -2.30 10.36
C GLU A 68 3.51 -1.17 9.65
N LEU A 69 2.50 -0.63 10.33
CA LEU A 69 1.72 0.51 9.88
C LEU A 69 2.36 1.77 10.48
N ARG A 70 3.12 2.51 9.67
CA ARG A 70 3.75 3.78 10.07
C ARG A 70 3.31 4.92 9.15
#